data_AF-A0A524CEA8-F1
#
_entry.id   AF-A0A524CEA8-F1
#
_cell.length_a   1.000
_cell.length_b   1.000
_cell.length_c   1.000
_cell.angle_alpha   90.00
_cell.angle_beta   90.00
_cell.angle_gamma   90.00
#
_symmetry.space_group_name_H-M   'P 1'
#
loop_
_entity.id
_entity.type
_entity.pdbx_description
1 polymer ?
#
loop_
_entity_poly.entity_id
_entity_poly.type
_entity_poly.pdbx_seq_one_letter_code
_entity_poly.pdbx_strand_id
1 'polypeptide(L)'
;MSEKLHIDNDESILRIGRALSSGTRLKILKLLLQGEKDVTRVARHLGGTEANASAQIKILQEAKLLECRYEPGQHGLKKISKTRVNQIVIDLE
;
A
#
# COMPACT_ATOMS: atom_id res chain seq x y z
N MET A 1 -0.46 -13.10 6.06
CA MET A 1 0.46 -13.12 4.89
C MET A 1 -0.08 -12.10 3.88
N SER A 2 0.54 -11.89 2.72
CA SER A 2 -0.18 -11.24 1.61
C SER A 2 -1.08 -12.27 0.95
N GLU A 3 -2.35 -11.95 0.75
CA GLU A 3 -3.40 -12.88 0.32
C GLU A 3 -4.02 -12.46 -1.01
N LYS A 4 -4.77 -13.38 -1.62
CA LYS A 4 -5.52 -13.10 -2.84
C LYS A 4 -6.79 -12.34 -2.48
N LEU A 5 -6.98 -11.16 -3.07
CA LEU A 5 -8.17 -10.35 -2.89
C LEU A 5 -9.14 -10.58 -4.06
N HIS A 6 -10.30 -11.15 -3.75
CA HIS A 6 -11.42 -11.27 -4.67
C HIS A 6 -12.36 -10.06 -4.52
N ILE A 7 -12.85 -9.54 -5.65
CA ILE A 7 -13.72 -8.38 -5.72
C ILE A 7 -14.82 -8.66 -6.74
N ASP A 8 -16.07 -8.54 -6.32
CA ASP A 8 -17.27 -8.94 -7.05
C ASP A 8 -18.36 -7.84 -7.12
N ASN A 9 -18.04 -6.63 -6.65
CA ASN A 9 -18.98 -5.51 -6.60
C ASN A 9 -18.37 -4.21 -7.10
N ASP A 10 -19.17 -3.43 -7.83
CA ASP A 10 -18.78 -2.19 -8.50
C ASP A 10 -18.12 -1.17 -7.55
N GLU A 11 -18.63 -1.01 -6.34
CA GLU A 11 -18.08 -0.07 -5.37
C GLU A 11 -16.62 -0.40 -5.04
N SER A 12 -16.34 -1.67 -4.76
CA SER A 12 -15.00 -2.14 -4.44
C SER A 12 -14.08 -2.07 -5.65
N ILE A 13 -14.59 -2.40 -6.84
CA ILE A 13 -13.86 -2.29 -8.11
C ILE A 13 -13.43 -0.84 -8.34
N LEU A 14 -14.34 0.13 -8.23
CA LEU A 14 -14.05 1.55 -8.42
C LEU A 14 -13.10 2.10 -7.36
N ARG A 15 -13.23 1.68 -6.10
CA ARG A 15 -12.35 2.10 -5.00
C ARG A 15 -10.92 1.60 -5.22
N ILE A 16 -10.77 0.33 -5.56
CA ILE A 16 -9.46 -0.29 -5.78
C ILE A 16 -8.86 0.19 -7.10
N GLY A 17 -9.64 0.33 -8.17
CA GLY A 17 -9.20 0.90 -9.44
C GLY A 17 -8.60 2.29 -9.27
N ARG A 18 -9.26 3.19 -8.52
CA ARG A 18 -8.71 4.52 -8.19
C ARG A 18 -7.38 4.43 -7.42
N ALA A 19 -7.31 3.52 -6.45
CA ALA A 19 -6.08 3.29 -5.68
C ALA A 19 -4.94 2.70 -6.52
N LEU A 20 -5.22 1.90 -7.55
CA LEU A 20 -4.23 1.28 -8.42
C LEU A 20 -3.82 2.15 -9.62
N SER A 21 -4.61 3.17 -9.97
CA SER A 21 -4.34 4.10 -11.10
C SER A 21 -3.18 5.09 -10.82
N SER A 22 -2.07 4.59 -10.30
CA SER A 22 -0.82 5.34 -10.11
C SER A 22 0.38 4.42 -10.13
N GLY A 23 1.34 4.72 -11.01
CA GLY A 23 2.60 3.98 -11.09
C GLY A 23 3.39 3.98 -9.76
N THR A 24 3.35 5.08 -9.01
CA THR A 24 3.98 5.16 -7.69
C THR A 24 3.35 4.20 -6.69
N ARG A 25 2.02 4.12 -6.65
CA ARG A 25 1.30 3.22 -5.74
C ARG A 25 1.53 1.74 -6.10
N LEU A 26 1.57 1.42 -7.40
CA LEU A 26 1.96 0.08 -7.85
C LEU A 26 3.40 -0.27 -7.45
N LYS A 27 4.35 0.67 -7.55
CA LYS A 27 5.73 0.48 -7.07
C LYS A 27 5.77 0.21 -5.56
N ILE A 28 4.98 0.94 -4.76
CA ILE A 28 4.89 0.72 -3.31
C ILE A 28 4.36 -0.68 -3.00
N LEU A 29 3.27 -1.12 -3.64
CA LEU A 29 2.73 -2.48 -3.45
C LEU A 29 3.78 -3.55 -3.74
N LYS A 30 4.46 -3.45 -4.90
CA LYS A 30 5.53 -4.38 -5.29
C LYS A 30 6.70 -4.37 -4.32
N LEU A 31 7.10 -3.20 -3.83
CA LEU A 31 8.17 -3.07 -2.85
C LEU A 31 7.80 -3.72 -1.50
N LEU A 32 6.53 -3.61 -1.10
CA LEU A 32 6.04 -4.18 0.17
C LEU A 32 5.75 -5.68 0.09
N LEU A 33 5.66 -6.27 -1.11
CA LEU A 33 5.67 -7.74 -1.28
C LEU A 33 6.99 -8.37 -0.85
N GLN A 34 8.09 -7.62 -0.91
CA GLN A 34 9.41 -8.06 -0.45
C GLN A 34 9.57 -7.98 1.07
N GLY A 35 8.50 -7.66 1.80
CA GLY A 35 8.51 -7.45 3.24
C GLY A 35 8.16 -6.02 3.63
N GLU A 36 7.71 -5.88 4.87
CA GLU A 36 7.29 -4.61 5.46
C GLU A 36 8.42 -3.59 5.56
N LYS A 37 8.06 -2.31 5.43
CA LYS A 37 9.03 -1.20 5.42
C LYS A 37 8.43 0.01 6.13
N ASP A 38 9.30 0.79 6.75
CA ASP A 38 8.94 2.12 7.23
C ASP A 38 8.82 3.11 6.06
N VAL A 39 8.16 4.24 6.33
CA VAL A 39 7.96 5.31 5.35
C VAL A 39 9.28 5.82 4.77
N THR A 40 10.32 5.97 5.60
CA THR A 40 11.67 6.39 5.18
C THR A 40 12.25 5.47 4.10
N ARG A 41 12.20 4.15 4.31
CA ARG A 41 12.67 3.15 3.34
C ARG A 41 11.85 3.20 2.05
N VAL A 42 10.53 3.40 2.15
CA VAL A 42 9.68 3.54 0.96
C VAL A 42 10.06 4.79 0.17
N ALA A 43 10.20 5.94 0.82
CA ALA A 43 10.59 7.21 0.20
C ALA A 43 11.92 7.09 -0.55
N ARG A 44 12.92 6.46 0.09
CA ARG A 44 14.23 6.21 -0.52
C ARG A 44 14.14 5.36 -1.79
N HIS A 45 13.34 4.29 -1.78
CA HIS A 45 13.16 3.43 -2.97
C HIS A 45 12.40 4.14 -4.10
N LEU A 46 11.54 5.09 -3.78
CA LEU A 46 10.81 5.87 -4.76
C LEU A 46 11.60 7.07 -5.30
N GLY A 47 12.74 7.41 -4.68
CA GLY A 47 13.48 8.64 -4.99
C GLY A 47 12.70 9.92 -4.64
N GLY A 48 11.88 9.86 -3.59
CA GLY A 48 10.98 10.96 -3.19
C GLY A 48 11.06 11.31 -1.71
N THR A 49 10.17 12.20 -1.27
CA THR A 49 10.09 12.63 0.14
C THR A 49 9.26 11.67 0.98
N GLU A 50 9.51 11.64 2.29
CA GLU A 50 8.70 10.87 3.26
C GLU A 50 7.25 11.33 3.29
N ALA A 51 7.00 12.63 3.14
CA ALA A 51 5.65 13.18 3.07
C ALA A 51 4.87 12.61 1.87
N ASN A 52 5.47 12.56 0.68
CA ASN A 52 4.83 11.97 -0.49
C ASN A 52 4.63 10.46 -0.31
N ALA A 53 5.63 9.73 0.18
CA ALA A 53 5.50 8.30 0.45
C ALA A 53 4.35 8.01 1.44
N SER A 54 4.26 8.79 2.53
CA SER A 54 3.20 8.68 3.53
C SER A 54 1.82 8.91 2.92
N ALA A 55 1.66 9.93 2.07
CA ALA A 55 0.41 10.21 1.38
C ALA A 55 -0.03 9.06 0.46
N GLN A 56 0.90 8.51 -0.35
CA GLN A 56 0.58 7.37 -1.22
C GLN A 56 0.25 6.10 -0.44
N ILE A 57 0.96 5.83 0.66
CA ILE A 57 0.66 4.73 1.59
C ILE A 57 -0.74 4.89 2.17
N LYS A 58 -1.14 6.11 2.56
CA LYS A 58 -2.47 6.39 3.12
C LYS A 58 -3.58 6.05 2.13
N ILE A 59 -3.45 6.44 0.85
CA ILE A 59 -4.43 6.10 -0.20
C ILE A 59 -4.57 4.58 -0.34
N LEU A 60 -3.46 3.84 -0.38
CA LEU A 60 -3.49 2.39 -0.48
C LEU A 60 -4.06 1.72 0.79
N GLN A 61 -3.81 2.29 1.96
CA GLN A 61 -4.37 1.84 3.24
C GLN A 61 -5.90 2.04 3.29
N GLU A 62 -6.41 3.18 2.86
CA GLU A 62 -7.85 3.47 2.74
C GLU A 62 -8.54 2.53 1.73
N ALA A 63 -7.81 2.12 0.69
CA ALA A 63 -8.24 1.10 -0.26
C ALA A 63 -8.18 -0.34 0.31
N LYS A 64 -7.76 -0.53 1.57
CA LYS A 64 -7.55 -1.83 2.23
C LYS A 64 -6.50 -2.73 1.55
N LEU A 65 -5.59 -2.14 0.76
CA LEU A 65 -4.50 -2.87 0.08
C LEU A 65 -3.24 -2.98 0.96
N LEU A 66 -3.10 -2.09 1.94
CA LEU A 66 -2.04 -2.10 2.94
C LEU A 66 -2.59 -2.16 4.36
N GLU A 67 -1.81 -2.74 5.26
CA GLU A 67 -1.90 -2.55 6.70
C GLU A 67 -0.75 -1.66 7.17
N CYS A 68 -1.02 -0.84 8.18
CA CYS A 68 -0.01 0.02 8.77
C CYS A 68 -0.12 -0.03 10.29
N ARG A 69 1.03 -0.03 10.96
CA ARG A 69 1.13 0.07 12.42
C ARG A 69 2.23 1.06 12.80
N TYR A 70 2.19 1.54 14.02
CA TYR A 70 3.21 2.43 14.55
C TYR A 70 4.10 1.67 15.53
N GLU A 71 5.41 1.81 15.36
CA GLU A 71 6.42 1.21 16.23
C GLU A 71 7.37 2.29 16.75
N PRO A 72 7.97 2.13 17.95
CA PRO A 72 9.03 3.02 18.41
C PRO A 72 10.22 3.02 17.45
N GLY A 73 10.77 4.20 17.18
CA GLY A 73 11.97 4.39 16.37
C GLY A 73 12.85 5.52 16.89
N GLN A 74 13.98 5.71 16.22
CA GLN A 74 15.06 6.62 16.65
C GLN A 74 14.62 8.08 16.88
N HIS A 75 13.59 8.54 16.17
CA HIS A 75 13.05 9.90 16.28
C HIS A 75 11.52 9.89 16.53
N GLY A 76 11.05 9.01 17.42
CA GLY A 76 9.63 8.87 17.75
C GLY A 76 8.97 7.69 17.04
N LEU A 77 7.69 7.81 16.70
CA LEU A 77 6.94 6.70 16.09
C LEU A 77 7.25 6.57 14.60
N LYS A 78 7.53 5.33 14.18
CA LYS A 78 7.69 4.94 12.77
C LYS A 78 6.43 4.23 12.30
N LYS A 79 5.88 4.68 11.18
CA LYS A 79 4.80 3.97 10.48
C LYS A 79 5.40 2.82 9.67
N ILE A 80 5.14 1.60 10.08
CA ILE A 80 5.51 0.36 9.36
C ILE A 80 4.33 -0.05 8.49
N SER A 81 4.60 -0.23 7.20
CA SER A 81 3.61 -0.59 6.20
C SER A 81 3.88 -1.98 5.62
N LYS A 82 2.82 -2.75 5.43
CA LYS A 82 2.84 -4.09 4.84
C LYS A 82 1.71 -4.20 3.83
N THR A 83 1.95 -4.87 2.71
CA THR A 83 0.87 -5.18 1.78
C THR A 83 0.05 -6.37 2.25
N ARG A 84 -1.27 -6.25 2.12
CA ARG A 84 -2.22 -7.33 2.40
C ARG A 84 -2.45 -8.22 1.19
N VAL A 85 -2.07 -7.76 0.00
CA VAL A 85 -2.46 -8.38 -1.27
C VAL A 85 -1.27 -8.73 -2.12
N ASN A 86 -1.25 -9.94 -2.68
CA ASN A 86 -0.29 -10.33 -3.72
C ASN A 86 -0.95 -10.53 -5.09
N GLN A 87 -2.26 -10.73 -5.11
CA GLN A 87 -3.06 -10.89 -6.31
C GLN A 87 -4.43 -10.25 -6.07
N ILE A 88 -4.95 -9.60 -7.10
CA ILE A 88 -6.30 -9.04 -7.12
C ILE A 88 -7.04 -9.71 -8.27
N VAL A 89 -8.18 -10.30 -7.97
CA VAL A 89 -9.11 -10.87 -8.96
C VAL A 89 -10.38 -10.06 -8.92
N ILE A 90 -10.80 -9.62 -10.10
CA ILE A 90 -12.03 -8.84 -10.29
C ILE A 90 -12.96 -9.74 -11.10
N ASP A 91 -14.06 -10.11 -10.46
CA ASP A 91 -15.16 -10.85 -11.06
C ASP A 91 -16.20 -9.81 -11.51
N LEU A 92 -16.56 -9.84 -12.80
CA LEU A 92 -17.51 -8.91 -13.41
C LEU A 92 -18.89 -9.54 -13.63
N GLU A 93 -19.04 -10.84 -13.32
CA GLU A 93 -20.20 -11.70 -13.57
C GLU A 93 -20.46 -12.66 -12.41
#